data_AF-J4U9R4-F1
#
_entry.id   AF-J4U9R4-F1
#
_cell.length_a   1.000
_cell.length_b   1.000
_cell.length_c   1.000
_cell.angle_alpha   90.00
_cell.angle_beta   90.00
_cell.angle_gamma   90.00
#
_symmetry.space_group_name_H-M   'P 1'
#
loop_
_entity.id
_entity.type
_entity.pdbx_description
1 polymer ?
#
loop_
_entity_poly.entity_id
_entity_poly.type
_entity_poly.pdbx_seq_one_letter_code
_entity_poly.pdbx_strand_id
1 'polypeptide(L)'
;MAAQPVKLYVYDLSRGMARTMSQAITGTQIDGIWHTSVVAYGREVFYGQGIMEAAPGTTHHGTPVQIIDVGETYIDQDTFEEYLASVAEVYTPQAYHLMDHNCNTFTSDVVGFLTGATIPDWISGLPAQFLQTPLGQALRPQ
;
A
#
# COMPACT_ATOMS: atom_id res chain seq x y z
N MET A 1 -22.40 -15.01 -10.13
CA MET A 1 -21.15 -14.24 -10.13
C MET A 1 -20.08 -15.13 -9.52
N ALA A 2 -18.97 -15.36 -10.22
CA ALA A 2 -17.87 -16.17 -9.70
C ALA A 2 -17.00 -15.29 -8.80
N ALA A 3 -16.72 -15.76 -7.59
CA ALA A 3 -15.83 -15.06 -6.66
C ALA A 3 -14.43 -14.91 -7.29
N GLN A 4 -13.84 -13.72 -7.19
CA GLN A 4 -12.48 -13.43 -7.64
C GLN A 4 -11.56 -13.25 -6.44
N PRO A 5 -10.38 -13.88 -6.40
CA PRO A 5 -9.43 -13.70 -5.31
C PRO A 5 -8.84 -12.29 -5.34
N VAL A 6 -8.68 -11.71 -4.16
CA VAL A 6 -8.04 -10.40 -3.95
C VAL A 6 -6.81 -10.61 -3.09
N LYS A 7 -5.68 -10.08 -3.54
CA LYS A 7 -4.40 -10.22 -2.84
C LYS A 7 -3.77 -8.86 -2.58
N LEU A 8 -3.12 -8.72 -1.45
CA LEU A 8 -2.27 -7.57 -1.13
C LEU A 8 -0.82 -7.98 -1.32
N TYR A 9 -0.14 -7.35 -2.26
CA TYR A 9 1.29 -7.54 -2.47
C TYR A 9 2.03 -6.52 -1.60
N VAL A 10 3.03 -6.99 -0.85
CA VAL A 10 3.82 -6.17 0.06
C VAL A 10 5.26 -6.15 -0.42
N TYR A 11 5.83 -4.96 -0.53
CA TYR A 11 7.18 -4.69 -0.95
C TYR A 11 7.93 -3.94 0.16
N ASP A 12 9.22 -4.25 0.33
CA ASP A 12 10.12 -3.44 1.17
C ASP A 12 10.99 -2.55 0.27
N LEU A 13 10.66 -1.26 0.22
CA LEU A 13 11.40 -0.28 -0.57
C LEU A 13 12.84 -0.09 -0.08
N SER A 14 13.12 -0.43 1.17
CA SER A 14 14.47 -0.37 1.74
C SER A 14 15.33 -1.59 1.41
N ARG A 15 14.74 -2.66 0.87
CA ARG A 15 15.42 -3.92 0.55
C ARG A 15 16.24 -4.49 1.72
N GLY A 16 15.65 -4.48 2.92
CA GLY A 16 16.26 -4.97 4.17
C GLY A 16 17.14 -3.96 4.90
N MET A 17 17.38 -2.77 4.34
CA MET A 17 18.15 -1.72 5.03
C MET A 17 17.43 -1.19 6.26
N ALA A 18 16.10 -1.02 6.20
CA ALA A 18 15.33 -0.54 7.34
C ALA A 18 15.50 -1.48 8.54
N ARG A 19 15.29 -2.79 8.33
CA ARG A 19 15.48 -3.81 9.37
C ARG A 19 16.85 -3.78 10.02
N THR A 20 17.89 -3.48 9.24
CA THR A 20 19.28 -3.53 9.71
C THR A 20 19.73 -2.24 10.39
N MET A 21 19.20 -1.09 9.96
CA MET A 21 19.74 0.23 10.32
C MET A 21 18.79 1.07 11.17
N SER A 22 17.49 0.80 11.18
CA SER A 22 16.50 1.69 11.81
C SER A 22 16.79 1.94 13.28
N GLN A 23 17.14 0.91 14.05
CA GLN A 23 17.40 1.04 15.49
C GLN A 23 18.53 2.03 15.77
N ALA A 24 19.59 2.04 14.96
CA ALA A 24 20.71 2.96 15.10
C ALA A 24 20.37 4.39 14.67
N ILE A 25 19.46 4.56 13.71
CA ILE A 25 19.13 5.86 13.10
C ILE A 25 17.96 6.55 13.83
N THR A 26 16.90 5.81 14.12
CA THR A 26 15.64 6.34 14.68
C THR A 26 15.47 6.00 16.16
N GLY A 27 16.34 5.16 16.72
CA GLY A 27 16.18 4.62 18.08
C GLY A 27 15.07 3.57 18.21
N THR A 28 14.39 3.21 17.11
CA THR A 28 13.27 2.26 17.08
C THR A 28 13.46 1.24 15.95
N GLN A 29 13.12 -0.01 16.23
CA GLN A 29 13.14 -1.07 15.22
C GLN A 29 11.98 -0.88 14.23
N ILE A 30 12.33 -0.82 12.94
CA ILE A 30 11.42 -0.69 11.79
C ILE A 30 11.88 -1.74 10.78
N ASP A 31 11.04 -2.75 10.55
CA ASP A 31 11.45 -3.95 9.81
C ASP A 31 11.37 -3.82 8.28
N GLY A 32 10.85 -2.71 7.78
CA GLY A 32 10.74 -2.43 6.35
C GLY A 32 10.15 -1.05 6.08
N ILE A 33 10.32 -0.58 4.84
CA ILE A 33 9.55 0.55 4.31
C ILE A 33 8.50 -0.03 3.39
N TRP A 34 7.30 -0.21 3.93
CA TRP A 34 6.24 -0.97 3.26
C TRP A 34 5.58 -0.15 2.17
N HIS A 35 5.61 -0.71 0.96
CA HIS A 35 4.77 -0.31 -0.16
C HIS A 35 3.82 -1.46 -0.48
N THR A 36 2.56 -1.15 -0.73
CA THR A 36 1.57 -2.16 -1.09
C THR A 36 0.87 -1.88 -2.40
N SER A 37 0.42 -2.97 -3.02
CA SER A 37 -0.48 -2.97 -4.18
C SER A 37 -1.57 -4.03 -4.02
N VAL A 38 -2.71 -3.82 -4.67
CA VAL A 38 -3.80 -4.80 -4.71
C VAL A 38 -3.77 -5.53 -6.04
N VAL A 39 -3.85 -6.87 -5.98
CA VAL A 39 -3.97 -7.74 -7.14
C VAL A 39 -5.37 -8.34 -7.18
N ALA A 40 -6.12 -8.01 -8.23
CA ALA A 40 -7.46 -8.52 -8.53
C ALA A 40 -7.66 -8.57 -10.05
N TYR A 41 -8.48 -9.49 -10.56
CA TYR A 41 -8.76 -9.64 -11.99
C TYR A 41 -7.50 -9.77 -12.89
N GLY A 42 -6.42 -10.34 -12.35
CA GLY A 42 -5.15 -10.48 -13.06
C GLY A 42 -4.34 -9.19 -13.22
N ARG A 43 -4.71 -8.11 -12.51
CA ARG A 43 -4.09 -6.78 -12.58
C ARG A 43 -3.56 -6.40 -11.21
N GLU A 44 -2.47 -5.65 -11.18
CA GLU A 44 -1.89 -5.07 -9.97
C GLU A 44 -2.10 -3.55 -9.99
N VAL A 45 -2.81 -3.02 -9.00
CA VAL A 45 -3.08 -1.58 -8.85
C VAL A 45 -2.43 -1.02 -7.60
N PHE A 46 -1.85 0.16 -7.71
CA PHE A 46 -1.19 0.85 -6.61
C PHE A 46 -1.19 2.36 -6.82
N TYR A 47 -0.89 3.10 -5.76
CA TYR A 47 -0.84 4.55 -5.82
C TYR A 47 0.60 5.07 -5.74
N GLY A 48 0.94 6.00 -6.64
CA GLY A 48 2.22 6.70 -6.71
C GLY A 48 2.02 8.07 -7.37
N GLN A 49 2.33 8.18 -8.67
CA GLN A 49 2.04 9.39 -9.45
C GLN A 49 0.60 9.36 -10.00
N GLY A 50 -0.37 9.17 -9.10
CA GLY A 50 -1.71 8.74 -9.46
C GLY A 50 -1.91 7.24 -9.32
N ILE A 51 -3.11 6.76 -9.64
CA ILE A 51 -3.42 5.33 -9.68
C ILE A 51 -2.68 4.72 -10.87
N MET A 52 -1.84 3.73 -10.56
CA MET A 52 -0.96 3.06 -11.51
C MET A 52 -1.34 1.59 -11.57
N GLU A 53 -1.08 0.98 -12.73
CA GLU A 53 -1.39 -0.41 -12.96
C GLU A 53 -0.24 -1.13 -13.66
N ALA A 54 -0.05 -2.40 -13.31
CA ALA A 54 0.86 -3.29 -13.98
C ALA A 54 0.33 -4.74 -13.99
N ALA A 55 1.04 -5.61 -14.71
CA ALA A 55 0.88 -7.04 -14.50
C ALA A 55 1.43 -7.41 -13.10
N PRO A 56 0.82 -8.38 -12.40
CA PRO A 56 1.24 -8.77 -11.05
C PRO A 56 2.71 -9.14 -10.95
N GLY A 57 3.44 -8.46 -10.07
CA GLY A 57 4.86 -8.67 -9.79
C GLY A 57 5.81 -8.12 -10.86
N THR A 58 5.34 -7.27 -11.78
CA THR A 58 6.18 -6.67 -12.83
C THR A 58 6.46 -5.18 -12.60
N THR A 59 6.17 -4.67 -11.40
CA THR A 59 6.42 -3.26 -11.05
C THR A 59 7.91 -2.99 -10.79
N HIS A 60 8.29 -1.73 -10.79
CA HIS A 60 9.66 -1.30 -10.47
C HIS A 60 10.03 -1.53 -8.98
N HIS A 61 9.06 -1.88 -8.13
CA HIS A 61 9.28 -2.23 -6.73
C HIS A 61 9.98 -3.59 -6.57
N GLY A 62 10.06 -4.39 -7.63
CA GLY A 62 10.75 -5.68 -7.64
C GLY A 62 9.80 -6.83 -7.29
N THR A 63 10.29 -7.80 -6.52
CA THR A 63 9.50 -8.96 -6.09
C THR A 63 8.84 -8.66 -4.75
N PRO A 64 7.53 -8.94 -4.58
CA PRO A 64 6.89 -8.78 -3.28
C PRO A 64 7.56 -9.67 -2.24
N VAL A 65 7.89 -9.08 -1.08
CA VAL A 65 8.45 -9.82 0.07
C VAL A 65 7.39 -10.68 0.74
N GLN A 66 6.12 -10.32 0.56
CA GLN A 66 4.97 -11.06 1.06
C GLN A 66 3.75 -10.84 0.14
N ILE A 67 2.98 -11.90 -0.06
CA ILE A 67 1.67 -11.85 -0.71
C ILE A 67 0.65 -12.29 0.32
N ILE A 68 -0.30 -11.41 0.63
CA ILE A 68 -1.33 -11.64 1.65
C ILE A 68 -2.65 -11.86 0.93
N ASP A 69 -3.33 -12.95 1.28
CA ASP A 69 -4.71 -13.17 0.85
C ASP A 69 -5.63 -12.29 1.70
N VAL A 70 -6.38 -11.40 1.04
CA VAL A 70 -7.33 -10.49 1.69
C VAL A 70 -8.78 -10.87 1.43
N GLY A 71 -9.00 -12.06 0.89
CA GLY A 71 -10.31 -12.65 0.66
C GLY A 71 -10.73 -12.64 -0.81
N GLU A 72 -12.03 -12.75 -1.02
CA GLU A 72 -12.63 -12.82 -2.34
C GLU A 72 -13.64 -11.68 -2.52
N THR A 73 -13.80 -11.24 -3.77
CA THR A 73 -14.81 -10.26 -4.15
C THR A 73 -15.85 -10.87 -5.10
N TYR A 74 -17.08 -10.40 -4.97
CA TYR A 74 -18.18 -10.69 -5.89
C TYR A 74 -18.52 -9.50 -6.79
N ILE A 75 -17.81 -8.38 -6.61
CA ILE A 75 -17.86 -7.23 -7.50
C ILE A 75 -17.34 -7.70 -8.87
N ASP A 76 -17.93 -7.21 -9.95
CA ASP A 76 -17.43 -7.49 -11.30
C ASP A 76 -16.31 -6.49 -11.67
N GLN A 77 -15.56 -6.84 -12.72
CA GLN A 77 -14.43 -6.03 -13.16
C GLN A 77 -14.86 -4.61 -13.59
N ASP A 78 -16.00 -4.46 -14.27
CA ASP A 78 -16.47 -3.17 -14.77
C ASP A 78 -16.79 -2.24 -13.59
N THR A 79 -17.50 -2.74 -12.59
CA THR A 79 -17.78 -2.00 -11.34
C THR A 79 -16.49 -1.60 -10.61
N PHE A 80 -15.47 -2.48 -10.61
CA PHE A 80 -14.18 -2.15 -10.01
C PHE A 80 -13.45 -1.04 -10.79
N GLU A 81 -13.50 -1.07 -12.13
CA GLU A 81 -12.93 -0.02 -12.98
C GLU A 81 -13.62 1.34 -12.77
N GLU A 82 -14.95 1.35 -12.65
CA GLU A 82 -15.72 2.56 -12.30
C GLU A 82 -15.31 3.12 -10.93
N TYR A 83 -15.15 2.24 -9.94
CA TYR A 83 -14.65 2.64 -8.63
C TYR A 83 -13.25 3.27 -8.72
N LEU A 84 -12.30 2.62 -9.40
CA LEU A 84 -10.95 3.15 -9.59
C LEU A 84 -10.97 4.52 -10.28
N ALA A 85 -11.81 4.69 -11.30
CA ALA A 85 -11.98 5.98 -11.98
C ALA A 85 -12.53 7.06 -11.03
N SER A 86 -13.47 6.71 -10.15
CA SER A 86 -14.02 7.64 -9.16
C SER A 86 -12.99 8.07 -8.12
N VAL A 87 -12.18 7.15 -7.61
CA VAL A 87 -11.19 7.46 -6.57
C VAL A 87 -9.92 8.10 -7.15
N ALA A 88 -9.70 8.04 -8.46
CA ALA A 88 -8.61 8.72 -9.14
C ALA A 88 -8.63 10.26 -8.94
N GLU A 89 -9.81 10.85 -8.72
CA GLU A 89 -9.93 12.28 -8.40
C GLU A 89 -9.34 12.64 -7.03
N VAL A 90 -9.33 11.68 -6.10
CA VAL A 90 -8.74 11.83 -4.76
C VAL A 90 -7.26 11.45 -4.80
N TYR A 91 -6.94 10.31 -5.41
CA TYR A 91 -5.60 9.76 -5.54
C TYR A 91 -4.84 10.37 -6.73
N THR A 92 -4.69 11.69 -6.72
CA THR A 92 -3.93 12.44 -7.73
C THR A 92 -2.42 12.46 -7.41
N PRO A 93 -1.52 12.71 -8.37
CA PRO A 93 -0.10 12.87 -8.07
C PRO A 93 0.18 13.98 -7.04
N GLN A 94 -0.61 15.07 -7.08
CA GLN A 94 -0.43 16.22 -6.19
C GLN A 94 -0.93 15.96 -4.77
N ALA A 95 -1.90 15.06 -4.60
CA ALA A 95 -2.42 14.66 -3.30
C ALA A 95 -1.51 13.68 -2.54
N TYR A 96 -0.45 13.17 -3.18
CA TYR A 96 0.40 12.15 -2.57
C TYR A 96 1.13 12.73 -1.35
N HIS A 97 0.89 12.11 -0.19
CA HIS A 97 1.55 12.45 1.07
C HIS A 97 2.08 11.19 1.74
N LEU A 98 3.39 11.14 1.95
CA LEU A 98 4.07 9.95 2.49
C LEU A 98 3.48 9.44 3.81
N MET A 99 2.95 10.34 4.65
CA MET A 99 2.45 9.95 5.98
C MET A 99 0.97 9.58 5.99
N ASP A 100 0.13 10.31 5.26
CA ASP A 100 -1.33 10.30 5.48
C ASP A 100 -2.13 9.92 4.21
N HIS A 101 -1.51 10.01 3.04
CA HIS A 101 -2.18 9.78 1.76
C HIS A 101 -1.21 9.12 0.77
N ASN A 102 -0.94 7.83 0.97
CA ASN A 102 0.08 7.08 0.25
C ASN A 102 -0.49 5.75 -0.29
N CYS A 103 0.38 4.93 -0.87
CA CYS A 103 0.04 3.60 -1.37
C CYS A 103 -0.71 2.72 -0.37
N ASN A 104 -0.35 2.75 0.90
CA ASN A 104 -0.99 1.93 1.94
C ASN A 104 -2.42 2.43 2.20
N THR A 105 -2.64 3.75 2.25
CA THR A 105 -3.99 4.35 2.33
C THR A 105 -4.85 3.89 1.15
N PHE A 106 -4.33 4.03 -0.07
CA PHE A 106 -5.01 3.58 -1.29
C PHE A 106 -5.39 2.10 -1.23
N THR A 107 -4.42 1.21 -0.94
CA THR A 107 -4.72 -0.22 -0.89
C THR A 107 -5.68 -0.59 0.24
N SER A 108 -5.71 0.16 1.34
CA SER A 108 -6.69 -0.03 2.39
C SER A 108 -8.11 0.25 1.90
N ASP A 109 -8.31 1.35 1.17
CA ASP A 109 -9.60 1.70 0.58
C ASP A 109 -10.05 0.68 -0.46
N VAL A 110 -9.13 0.26 -1.35
CA VAL A 110 -9.43 -0.75 -2.39
C VAL A 110 -9.79 -2.10 -1.76
N VAL A 111 -9.04 -2.57 -0.75
CA VAL A 111 -9.35 -3.82 -0.05
C VAL A 111 -10.70 -3.73 0.66
N GLY A 112 -10.97 -2.61 1.34
CA GLY A 112 -12.25 -2.36 1.99
C GLY A 112 -13.42 -2.36 1.01
N PHE A 113 -13.26 -1.75 -0.16
CA PHE A 113 -14.28 -1.75 -1.22
C PHE A 113 -14.53 -3.17 -1.78
N LEU A 114 -13.47 -3.90 -2.11
CA LEU A 114 -13.60 -5.20 -2.77
C LEU A 114 -14.08 -6.32 -1.83
N THR A 115 -13.66 -6.30 -0.57
CA THR A 115 -13.80 -7.45 0.35
C THR A 115 -14.43 -7.10 1.69
N GLY A 116 -14.52 -5.81 2.06
CA GLY A 116 -14.89 -5.36 3.40
C GLY A 116 -13.81 -5.61 4.47
N ALA A 117 -12.64 -6.14 4.10
CA ALA A 117 -11.53 -6.37 5.01
C ALA A 117 -10.66 -5.12 5.18
N THR A 118 -9.68 -5.22 6.10
CA THR A 118 -8.63 -4.21 6.29
C THR A 118 -7.26 -4.78 5.94
N ILE A 119 -6.32 -3.92 5.58
CA ILE A 119 -4.91 -4.31 5.47
C ILE A 119 -4.29 -4.46 6.86
N PRO A 120 -3.21 -5.24 7.03
CA PRO A 120 -2.57 -5.41 8.33
C PRO A 120 -2.05 -4.10 8.95
N ASP A 121 -2.27 -3.94 10.26
CA ASP A 121 -1.92 -2.72 11.01
C ASP A 121 -0.42 -2.39 11.01
N TRP A 122 0.45 -3.38 10.86
CA TRP A 122 1.90 -3.15 10.78
C TRP A 122 2.34 -2.50 9.46
N ILE A 123 1.47 -2.51 8.44
CA ILE A 123 1.66 -1.79 7.18
C ILE A 123 1.10 -0.38 7.32
N SER A 124 -0.18 -0.26 7.68
CA SER A 124 -0.88 1.03 7.75
C SER A 124 -0.38 1.92 8.88
N GLY A 125 0.11 1.33 9.99
CA GLY A 125 0.62 2.04 11.16
C GLY A 125 2.08 2.49 11.06
N LEU A 126 2.81 2.08 10.02
CA LEU A 126 4.24 2.42 9.87
C LEU A 126 4.52 3.95 9.90
N PRO A 127 3.76 4.82 9.21
CA PRO A 127 3.97 6.26 9.30
C PRO A 127 3.84 6.81 10.73
N ALA A 128 2.81 6.37 11.46
CA ALA A 128 2.59 6.78 12.84
C ALA A 128 3.73 6.31 13.76
N GLN A 129 4.21 5.08 13.58
CA GLN A 129 5.36 4.54 14.31
C GLN A 129 6.61 5.37 14.02
N PHE A 130 6.87 5.74 12.76
CA PHE A 130 8.01 6.57 12.39
C PHE A 130 7.93 7.96 13.02
N LEU A 131 6.77 8.62 13.00
CA LEU A 131 6.57 9.95 13.60
C LEU A 131 6.72 9.97 15.13
N GLN A 132 6.63 8.83 15.81
CA GLN A 132 6.91 8.73 17.25
C GLN A 132 8.42 8.72 17.55
N THR A 133 9.28 8.51 16.56
CA THR A 133 10.74 8.53 16.75
C THR A 133 11.29 9.96 16.82
N PRO A 134 12.43 10.21 17.50
CA PRO A 134 13.06 11.53 17.52
C PRO A 134 13.33 12.09 16.11
N LEU A 135 13.76 11.22 15.18
CA LEU A 135 13.98 11.60 13.79
C LEU A 135 12.67 11.97 13.08
N GLY A 136 11.62 11.16 13.26
CA GLY A 136 10.31 11.43 12.68
C GLY A 136 9.68 12.72 13.19
N GLN A 137 9.86 13.04 14.48
CA GLN A 137 9.42 14.33 15.03
C GLN A 137 10.17 15.51 14.41
N ALA A 138 11.48 15.37 14.19
CA ALA A 138 12.29 16.41 13.56
C ALA A 138 11.95 16.63 12.07
N LEU A 139 11.48 15.58 11.39
CA LEU A 139 11.10 15.59 9.97
C LEU A 139 9.60 15.78 9.74
N ARG A 140 8.82 16.02 10.80
CA ARG A 140 7.38 16.21 10.68
C ARG A 140 7.10 17.44 9.80
N PRO A 141 6.34 17.30 8.70
CA PRO A 141 5.95 18.47 7.91
C PRO A 141 5.14 19.42 8.79
N GLN A 142 5.43 20.73 8.68
CA GLN A 142 4.71 21.80 9.38
C GLN A 142 3.35 22.05 8.74
#